data_AF-A0A4Q4X6S9-F1
#
_entry.id   AF-A0A4Q4X6S9-F1
#
_cell.length_a   1.000
_cell.length_b   1.000
_cell.length_c   1.000
_cell.angle_alpha   90.00
_cell.angle_beta   90.00
_cell.angle_gamma   90.00
#
_symmetry.space_group_name_H-M   'P 1'
#
loop_
_entity.id
_entity.type
_entity.pdbx_description
1 polymer ?
#
loop_
_entity_poly.entity_id
_entity_poly.type
_entity_poly.pdbx_seq_one_letter_code
_entity_poly.pdbx_strand_id
1 'polypeptide(L)'
;MIDSENLRTASLYINNQLLSRGLLRDGQNIDFADPGRCDGGVQATMGKVMSIVNDLILRRDVRFPPSLSPTPLSSSLFPSSFPLPSWMNSQQG
;
A
#
# COMPACT_ATOMS: atom_id res chain seq x y z
N MET A 1 -20.35 -21.52 17.58
CA MET A 1 -19.06 -22.23 17.72
C MET A 1 -18.25 -21.84 16.51
N ILE A 2 -17.20 -21.02 16.69
CA ILE A 2 -16.35 -20.64 15.56
C ILE A 2 -15.54 -21.89 15.18
N ASP A 3 -15.67 -22.31 13.93
CA ASP A 3 -15.06 -23.53 13.44
C ASP A 3 -13.54 -23.39 13.39
N SER A 4 -12.82 -24.33 13.99
CA SER A 4 -11.34 -24.30 14.05
C SER A 4 -10.71 -24.34 12.65
N GLU A 5 -11.38 -24.95 11.67
CA GLU A 5 -10.94 -24.95 10.28
C GLU A 5 -11.07 -23.55 9.65
N ASN A 6 -12.12 -22.82 10.02
CA ASN A 6 -12.33 -21.44 9.58
C ASN A 6 -11.23 -20.52 10.14
N LEU A 7 -10.84 -20.71 11.40
CA LEU A 7 -9.72 -19.96 12.01
C LEU A 7 -8.39 -20.25 11.32
N ARG A 8 -8.14 -21.52 11.00
CA ARG A 8 -6.92 -21.92 10.27
C ARG A 8 -6.88 -21.33 8.87
N THR A 9 -8.01 -21.34 8.17
CA THR A 9 -8.16 -20.74 6.84
C THR A 9 -7.98 -19.22 6.89
N ALA A 10 -8.58 -18.54 7.86
CA ALA A 10 -8.42 -17.10 8.07
C ALA A 10 -6.96 -16.74 8.39
N SER A 11 -6.29 -17.54 9.22
CA SER A 11 -4.87 -17.39 9.54
C SER A 11 -4.00 -17.46 8.29
N LEU A 12 -4.23 -18.45 7.42
CA LEU A 12 -3.54 -18.56 6.14
C LEU A 12 -3.81 -17.37 5.22
N TYR A 13 -5.06 -16.94 5.12
CA TYR A 13 -5.45 -15.80 4.30
C TYR A 13 -4.76 -14.50 4.73
N ILE A 14 -4.70 -14.23 6.03
CA ILE A 14 -4.01 -13.05 6.59
C ILE A 14 -2.51 -13.12 6.27
N ASN A 15 -1.87 -14.27 6.47
CA ASN A 15 -0.45 -14.43 6.15
C ASN A 15 -0.16 -14.16 4.67
N ASN A 16 -0.98 -14.70 3.77
CA ASN A 16 -0.83 -14.43 2.33
C ASN A 16 -0.99 -12.93 2.01
N GLN A 17 -1.94 -12.24 2.65
CA GLN A 17 -2.08 -10.79 2.47
C GLN A 17 -0.86 -10.02 2.97
N LEU A 18 -0.25 -10.42 4.09
CA LEU A 18 0.95 -9.78 4.62
C LEU A 18 2.17 -10.03 3.73
N LEU A 19 2.31 -11.25 3.19
CA LEU A 19 3.34 -11.61 2.21
C LEU A 19 3.20 -10.81 0.91
N SER A 20 2.00 -10.72 0.33
CA SER A 20 1.76 -9.94 -0.90
C SER A 20 2.07 -8.45 -0.73
N ARG A 21 2.00 -7.94 0.50
CA ARG A 21 2.36 -6.56 0.84
C ARG A 21 3.84 -6.41 1.17
N GLY A 22 4.61 -7.49 1.22
CA GLY A 22 6.02 -7.49 1.65
C GLY A 22 6.20 -7.09 3.11
N LEU A 23 5.20 -7.31 3.97
CA LEU A 23 5.22 -7.03 5.41
C LEU A 23 5.70 -8.22 6.22
N LEU A 24 5.74 -9.40 5.60
CA LEU A 24 6.21 -10.63 6.19
C LEU A 24 7.39 -11.14 5.37
N ARG A 25 8.45 -11.60 6.04
CA ARG A 25 9.57 -12.29 5.38
C ARG A 25 9.29 -13.79 5.31
N ASP A 26 9.71 -14.42 4.23
CA ASP A 26 9.61 -15.87 4.04
C ASP A 26 10.05 -16.62 5.31
N GLY A 27 9.18 -17.51 5.79
CA GLY A 27 9.42 -18.33 6.99
C GLY A 27 8.98 -17.71 8.33
N GLN A 28 8.39 -16.51 8.35
CA GLN A 28 7.88 -15.87 9.59
C GLN A 28 6.35 -15.84 9.68
N ASN A 29 5.68 -16.91 9.23
CA ASN A 29 4.22 -16.99 9.31
C ASN A 29 3.74 -16.93 10.77
N ILE A 30 2.62 -16.24 10.97
CA ILE A 30 1.98 -16.13 12.28
C ILE A 30 0.78 -17.07 12.30
N ASP A 31 0.75 -17.97 13.28
CA ASP A 31 -0.46 -18.73 13.54
C ASP A 31 -1.42 -17.88 14.38
N PHE A 32 -2.39 -17.26 13.71
CA PHE A 32 -3.43 -16.47 14.36
C PHE A 32 -4.46 -17.35 15.09
N ALA A 33 -4.52 -18.66 14.81
CA ALA A 33 -5.44 -19.59 15.49
C ALA A 33 -4.85 -20.10 16.82
N ASP A 34 -3.53 -20.27 16.88
CA ASP A 34 -2.81 -20.66 18.09
C ASP A 34 -1.49 -19.88 18.24
N PRO A 35 -1.53 -18.68 18.83
CA PRO A 35 -0.34 -17.82 18.97
C PRO A 35 0.70 -18.38 19.94
N GLY A 36 0.36 -19.39 20.74
CA GLY A 36 1.26 -20.05 21.69
C GLY A 36 2.16 -21.12 21.06
N ARG A 37 1.81 -21.59 19.85
CA ARG A 37 2.52 -22.64 19.13
C ARG A 37 3.78 -22.16 18.40
N CYS A 38 3.96 -20.86 18.27
CA CYS A 38 5.14 -20.29 17.62
C CYS A 38 6.37 -20.38 18.55
N ASP A 39 7.55 -20.50 17.96
CA ASP A 39 8.83 -20.58 18.69
C ASP A 39 9.02 -19.27 19.50
N GLY A 40 9.04 -19.37 20.84
CA GLY A 40 9.02 -18.22 21.75
C GLY A 40 7.65 -17.85 22.33
N GLY A 41 6.61 -18.64 22.04
CA GLY A 41 5.28 -18.51 22.63
C GLY A 41 4.54 -17.23 22.26
N VAL A 42 3.50 -16.91 23.04
CA VAL A 42 2.58 -15.79 22.74
C VAL A 42 3.31 -14.44 22.69
N GLN A 43 4.32 -14.22 23.54
CA GLN A 43 5.09 -12.96 23.55
C GLN A 43 5.86 -12.74 22.25
N ALA A 44 6.55 -13.77 21.74
CA ALA A 44 7.27 -13.67 20.47
C ALA A 44 6.29 -13.41 19.31
N THR A 45 5.16 -14.11 19.30
CA THR A 45 4.10 -13.89 18.30
C THR A 45 3.57 -12.45 18.35
N MET A 46 3.30 -11.92 19.54
CA MET A 46 2.82 -10.55 19.69
C MET A 46 3.86 -9.52 19.26
N GLY A 47 5.15 -9.78 19.50
CA GLY A 47 6.24 -8.94 18.97
C GLY A 47 6.24 -8.87 17.44
N LYS A 48 6.01 -10.00 16.75
CA LYS A 48 5.87 -10.03 15.28
C LYS A 48 4.66 -9.23 14.81
N VAL A 49 3.51 -9.39 15.48
CA VAL A 49 2.30 -8.62 15.19
C VAL A 49 2.56 -7.12 15.33
N MET A 50 3.22 -6.69 16.41
CA MET A 50 3.57 -5.28 16.62
C MET A 50 4.49 -4.74 15.52
N SER A 51 5.48 -5.52 15.08
CA SER A 51 6.36 -5.14 13.95
C SER A 51 5.57 -4.96 12.65
N ILE A 52 4.62 -5.85 12.36
CA ILE A 52 3.74 -5.75 11.17
C ILE A 52 2.87 -4.49 11.23
N VAL A 53 2.30 -4.20 12.40
CA VAL A 53 1.49 -2.99 12.62
C VAL A 53 2.32 -1.73 12.42
N ASN A 54 3.54 -1.69 12.95
CA ASN A 54 4.47 -0.59 12.72
C ASN A 54 4.73 -0.37 11.22
N ASP A 55 5.07 -1.43 10.50
CA ASP A 55 5.36 -1.34 9.06
C ASP A 55 4.13 -0.90 8.24
N LEU A 56 2.93 -1.31 8.65
CA LEU A 56 1.67 -0.86 8.05
C LEU A 56 1.45 0.64 8.24
N ILE A 57 1.72 1.17 9.43
CA ILE A 57 1.60 2.59 9.74
C ILE A 57 2.62 3.37 8.91
N LEU A 58 3.89 2.98 8.97
CA LEU A 58 4.96 3.65 8.25
C LEU A 58 4.69 3.67 6.74
N ARG A 59 4.32 2.53 6.13
CA ARG A 59 4.02 2.48 4.68
C ARG A 59 2.77 3.25 4.28
N ARG A 60 1.78 3.36 5.17
CA ARG A 60 0.59 4.18 4.93
C ARG A 60 0.92 5.67 5.00
N ASP A 61 1.80 6.06 5.91
CA ASP A 61 2.24 7.44 6.09
C ASP A 61 3.03 7.94 4.87
N VAL A 62 3.90 7.11 4.28
CA VAL A 62 4.58 7.47 3.00
C VAL A 62 3.62 7.61 1.82
N ARG A 63 2.40 7.06 1.93
CA ARG A 63 1.36 7.19 0.89
C ARG A 63 0.61 8.52 0.95
N PHE A 64 0.81 9.32 2.00
CA PHE A 64 0.54 10.75 1.97
C PHE A 64 1.83 11.46 1.57
N PRO A 65 2.13 11.64 0.26
CA PRO A 65 3.12 12.63 -0.10
C PRO A 65 2.65 13.97 0.49
N PRO A 66 3.55 14.84 1.02
CA PRO A 66 3.19 16.23 1.19
C PRO A 66 2.67 16.67 -0.17
N SER A 67 1.41 17.11 -0.21
CA SER A 67 0.72 17.55 -1.42
C SER A 67 1.72 18.26 -2.32
N LEU A 68 2.04 17.66 -3.46
CA LEU A 68 2.74 18.37 -4.52
C LEU A 68 1.85 19.56 -4.81
N SER A 69 2.21 20.73 -4.28
CA SER A 69 1.65 22.00 -4.71
C SER A 69 1.68 21.97 -6.23
N PRO A 70 0.57 22.26 -6.93
CA PRO A 70 0.62 22.39 -8.37
C PRO A 70 1.65 23.48 -8.65
N THR A 71 2.83 23.10 -9.14
CA THR A 71 3.78 24.05 -9.71
C THR A 71 3.00 24.79 -10.79
N PRO A 72 2.84 26.13 -10.72
CA PRO A 72 2.27 26.84 -11.84
C PRO A 72 3.19 26.56 -13.02
N LEU A 73 2.65 25.92 -14.05
CA LEU A 73 3.35 25.70 -15.31
C LEU A 73 3.86 27.07 -15.76
N SER A 74 5.18 27.26 -15.72
CA SER A 74 5.82 28.48 -16.20
C SER A 74 5.45 28.64 -17.67
N SER A 75 4.56 29.57 -17.94
CA SER A 75 4.11 29.99 -19.27
C SER A 75 5.25 30.71 -19.98
N SER A 76 6.27 29.98 -20.43
CA SER A 76 7.41 30.58 -21.14
C SER A 76 8.13 29.67 -22.14
N LEU A 77 7.55 28.55 -22.56
CA LEU A 77 8.05 27.82 -23.73
C LEU A 77 6.92 27.53 -24.72
N PHE A 78 6.43 28.59 -25.36
CA PHE A 78 5.89 28.47 -26.71
C PHE A 78 6.89 29.13 -27.66
N PRO A 79 7.66 28.38 -28.46
CA PRO A 79 8.32 28.95 -29.62
C PRO A 79 7.22 29.35 -30.62
N SER A 80 7.11 30.65 -30.87
CA SER A 80 6.19 31.29 -31.81
C SER A 80 6.59 30.94 -33.25
N SER A 81 6.36 29.70 -33.68
CA SER A 81 6.46 29.32 -35.09
C SER A 81 5.81 27.97 -35.37
N PHE A 82 4.52 27.83 -35.07
CA PHE A 82 3.71 26.76 -35.66
C PHE A 82 2.47 27.39 -36.32
N PRO A 83 2.22 27.14 -37.62
CA PRO A 83 1.03 27.65 -38.28
C PRO A 83 -0.22 27.00 -37.67
N LEU A 84 -1.20 27.82 -37.29
CA LEU A 84 -2.47 27.33 -36.76
C LEU A 84 -3.21 26.51 -37.84
N PRO A 85 -3.83 25.37 -37.48
CA PRO A 85 -4.73 24.65 -38.38
C PRO A 85 -5.93 25.50 -38.79
N SER A 86 -6.29 25.43 -40.07
CA SER A 86 -7.33 26.23 -40.73
C SER A 86 -8.75 26.08 -40.17
N TRP A 87 -9.02 25.09 -39.31
CA TRP A 87 -10.32 24.89 -38.67
C TRP A 87 -10.56 25.80 -37.46
N MET A 88 -9.53 26.48 -36.94
CA MET A 88 -9.62 27.32 -35.75
C MET A 88 -10.06 28.78 -36.05
N ASN A 89 -10.38 29.10 -37.30
CA ASN A 89 -10.91 30.41 -37.71
C ASN A 89 -12.44 30.44 -37.92
N SER A 90 -13.14 29.34 -37.62
CA SER A 90 -14.60 29.23 -37.78
C SER A 90 -15.40 29.39 -36.48
N GLN A 91 -14.80 29.90 -35.41
CA GLN A 91 -15.49 30.19 -34.14
C GLN A 91 -15.38 31.66 -33.71
N GLN A 92 -15.19 32.57 -34.66
CA GLN A 92 -15.51 33.99 -34.47
C GLN A 92 -16.44 34.42 -35.61
N GLY A 93 -17.73 34.18 -35.39
CA GLY A 93 -18.86 34.68 -36.15
C GLY A 93 -20.06 34.74 -35.23
#